data_AF-A0A961NVN1-F1
#
_entry.id   AF-A0A961NVN1-F1
#
_cell.length_a   1.000
_cell.length_b   1.000
_cell.length_c   1.000
_cell.angle_alpha   90.00
_cell.angle_beta   90.00
_cell.angle_gamma   90.00
#
_symmetry.space_group_name_H-M   'P 1'
#
loop_
_entity.id
_entity.type
_entity.pdbx_description
1 polymer ?
#
loop_
_entity_poly.entity_id
_entity_poly.type
_entity_poly.pdbx_seq_one_letter_code
_entity_poly.pdbx_strand_id
1 'polypeptide(L)' 'GETGEISGHYHPKVRLSGRSRPCLLVDADRAILPAYGTYTGGLRTDAAALSALMGAGALAVMTGPTPCALPMPR' A
#
# COMPACT_ATOMS: atom_id res chain seq x y z
N GLY A 1 4.41 1.05 18.39
CA GLY A 1 3.60 -0.07 17.86
C GLY A 1 4.58 -0.99 17.17
N GLU A 2 4.37 -2.28 17.28
CA GLU A 2 5.38 -3.33 17.10
C GLU A 2 6.17 -3.19 15.78
N THR A 3 7.49 -3.34 15.85
CA THR A 3 8.34 -3.35 14.65
C THR A 3 8.25 -4.70 13.97
N GLY A 4 7.99 -4.71 12.66
CA GLY A 4 7.88 -5.94 11.87
C GLY A 4 6.44 -6.42 11.65
N GLU A 5 5.44 -5.55 11.81
CA GLU A 5 4.05 -5.91 11.54
C GLU A 5 3.80 -6.16 10.04
N ILE A 6 3.08 -7.23 9.71
CA ILE A 6 2.66 -7.55 8.33
C ILE A 6 1.13 -7.68 8.30
N SER A 7 0.45 -6.83 7.54
CA SER A 7 -1.02 -6.84 7.42
C SER A 7 -1.48 -7.11 5.99
N GLY A 8 -2.46 -7.99 5.80
CA GLY A 8 -3.12 -8.20 4.51
C GLY A 8 -4.50 -7.53 4.41
N HIS A 9 -5.06 -6.98 5.50
CA HIS A 9 -6.50 -6.68 5.57
C HIS A 9 -6.95 -5.53 4.65
N TYR A 10 -6.08 -4.54 4.43
CA TYR A 10 -6.47 -3.27 3.82
C TYR A 10 -6.41 -3.25 2.28
N HIS A 11 -5.70 -4.20 1.68
CA HIS A 11 -5.52 -4.35 0.23
C HIS A 11 -5.19 -3.03 -0.50
N PRO A 12 -4.04 -2.40 -0.21
CA PRO A 12 -3.75 -1.06 -0.71
C PRO A 12 -3.63 -1.02 -2.24
N LYS A 13 -4.12 0.08 -2.81
CA LYS A 13 -4.07 0.39 -4.24
C LYS A 13 -3.47 1.78 -4.43
N VAL A 14 -2.45 1.87 -5.27
CA VAL A 14 -1.87 3.16 -5.68
C VAL A 14 -2.51 3.62 -6.98
N ARG A 15 -2.78 4.91 -7.10
CA ARG A 15 -3.34 5.50 -8.32
C ARG A 15 -2.27 6.34 -9.01
N LEU A 16 -1.90 5.95 -10.22
CA LEU A 16 -0.93 6.65 -11.06
C LEU A 16 -1.54 6.90 -12.43
N SER A 17 -1.46 8.14 -12.90
CA SER A 17 -2.00 8.57 -14.20
C SER A 17 -3.44 8.10 -14.43
N GLY A 18 -4.27 8.21 -13.39
CA GLY A 18 -5.69 7.84 -13.42
C GLY A 18 -6.00 6.34 -13.23
N ARG A 19 -5.01 5.44 -13.31
CA ARG A 19 -5.19 3.99 -13.14
C ARG A 19 -4.84 3.53 -11.73
N SER A 20 -5.72 2.73 -11.14
CA SER A 20 -5.49 2.11 -9.83
C SER A 20 -4.87 0.73 -9.98
N ARG A 21 -3.79 0.47 -9.26
CA ARG A 21 -3.10 -0.83 -9.25
C ARG A 21 -2.85 -1.29 -7.81
N PRO A 22 -2.89 -2.61 -7.54
CA PRO A 22 -2.47 -3.12 -6.24
C PRO A 22 -1.03 -2.69 -5.93
N CYS A 23 -0.77 -2.38 -4.67
CA CYS A 23 0.56 -2.06 -4.18
C CYS A 23 0.79 -2.67 -2.80
N LEU A 24 2.04 -2.93 -2.49
CA LEU A 24 2.53 -3.13 -1.12
C LEU A 24 2.81 -1.76 -0.51
N LEU A 25 2.33 -1.48 0.70
CA LEU A 25 2.80 -0.34 1.48
C LEU A 25 3.86 -0.81 2.47
N VAL A 26 4.93 -0.04 2.64
CA VAL A 26 6.00 -0.35 3.59
C VAL A 26 6.57 0.91 4.21
N ASP A 27 6.83 0.87 5.51
CA ASP A 27 7.61 1.85 6.26
C ASP A 27 8.61 1.14 7.19
N ALA A 28 9.18 1.87 8.16
CA ALA A 28 10.15 1.34 9.10
C ALA A 28 9.57 0.29 10.08
N ASP A 29 8.27 0.33 10.33
CA ASP A 29 7.60 -0.44 11.37
C ASP A 29 6.70 -1.55 10.80
N ARG A 30 6.12 -1.36 9.61
CA ARG A 30 5.12 -2.29 9.04
C ARG A 30 5.15 -2.43 7.53
N ALA A 31 4.58 -3.54 7.06
CA ALA A 31 4.24 -3.80 5.68
C ALA A 31 2.74 -4.15 5.52
N ILE A 32 2.06 -3.55 4.54
CA ILE A 32 0.67 -3.85 4.21
C ILE A 32 0.59 -4.44 2.80
N LEU A 33 0.29 -5.73 2.72
CA LEU A 33 0.28 -6.51 1.49
C LEU A 33 -0.97 -6.20 0.64
N PRO A 34 -0.84 -6.21 -0.70
CA PRO A 34 -2.00 -6.12 -1.59
C PRO A 34 -2.88 -7.37 -1.49
N ALA A 35 -4.14 -7.23 -1.92
CA ALA A 35 -4.93 -8.40 -2.25
C ALA A 35 -4.38 -9.10 -3.49
N TYR A 36 -4.26 -10.43 -3.40
CA TYR A 36 -3.97 -11.28 -4.55
C TYR A 36 -5.24 -11.65 -5.36
N GLY A 37 -6.43 -11.40 -4.81
CA GLY A 37 -7.71 -11.72 -5.46
C GLY A 37 -8.32 -10.58 -6.28
N THR A 38 -8.86 -10.89 -7.45
CA THR A 38 -9.47 -9.95 -8.41
C THR A 38 -10.72 -9.23 -7.89
N TYR A 39 -11.41 -9.79 -6.89
CA TYR A 39 -12.75 -9.34 -6.46
C TYR A 39 -12.77 -8.57 -5.14
N THR A 40 -11.63 -8.34 -4.53
CA THR A 40 -11.59 -7.57 -3.28
C THR A 40 -11.50 -6.07 -3.59
N GLY A 41 -12.47 -5.31 -3.06
CA GLY A 41 -12.30 -3.88 -2.88
C GLY A 41 -11.00 -3.61 -2.12
N GLY A 42 -10.33 -2.51 -2.44
CA GLY A 42 -9.06 -2.15 -1.82
C GLY A 42 -9.00 -0.65 -1.60
N LEU A 43 -8.31 -0.25 -0.55
CA LEU A 43 -8.21 1.16 -0.17
C LEU A 43 -7.15 1.86 -1.02
N ARG A 44 -7.44 3.10 -1.42
CA ARG A 44 -6.40 3.95 -2.01
C ARG A 44 -5.35 4.26 -0.94
N THR A 45 -4.08 4.41 -1.34
CA THR A 45 -3.01 4.73 -0.39
C THR A 45 -3.27 6.01 0.41
N ASP A 46 -3.98 6.98 -0.17
CA ASP A 46 -4.40 8.24 0.46
C ASP A 46 -5.63 8.12 1.37
N ALA A 47 -6.21 6.93 1.53
CA ALA A 47 -7.33 6.72 2.44
C ALA A 47 -6.88 6.97 3.89
N ALA A 48 -7.70 7.70 4.66
CA ALA A 48 -7.38 8.10 6.03
C ALA A 48 -6.89 6.95 6.92
N ALA A 49 -7.48 5.74 6.77
CA ALA A 49 -7.05 4.55 7.49
C ALA A 49 -5.59 4.15 7.20
N LEU A 50 -5.17 4.20 5.93
CA LEU A 50 -3.80 3.88 5.53
C LEU A 50 -2.84 5.03 5.86
N SER A 51 -3.25 6.27 5.59
CA SER A 51 -2.46 7.46 5.94
C SER A 51 -2.18 7.57 7.44
N ALA A 52 -3.12 7.17 8.30
CA ALA A 52 -2.93 7.15 9.75
C ALA A 52 -2.05 5.98 10.24
N LEU A 53 -2.04 4.85 9.54
CA LEU A 53 -1.25 3.67 9.90
C LEU A 53 0.22 3.77 9.46
N MET A 54 0.48 4.40 8.32
CA MET A 54 1.81 4.44 7.73
C MET A 54 2.63 5.63 8.27
N GLY A 55 3.89 5.39 8.59
CA GLY A 55 4.85 6.38 9.07
C GLY A 55 5.41 7.32 8.00
N ALA A 56 6.06 8.40 8.43
CA ALA A 56 6.71 9.34 7.52
C ALA A 56 7.74 8.62 6.64
N GLY A 57 7.75 8.93 5.34
CA GLY A 57 8.65 8.26 4.37
C GLY A 57 8.17 6.89 3.87
N ALA A 58 6.93 6.48 4.21
CA ALA A 58 6.34 5.27 3.65
C ALA A 58 6.41 5.21 2.12
N LEU A 59 6.62 4.00 1.60
CA LEU A 59 6.69 3.71 0.17
C LEU A 59 5.49 2.88 -0.27
N ALA A 60 5.00 3.15 -1.47
CA ALA A 60 4.10 2.28 -2.20
C ALA A 60 4.90 1.53 -3.28
N VAL A 61 4.93 0.21 -3.18
CA VAL A 61 5.52 -0.66 -4.21
C VAL A 61 4.40 -1.23 -5.06
N MET A 62 4.19 -0.61 -6.23
CA MET A 62 3.21 -1.03 -7.21
C MET A 62 3.57 -2.41 -7.79
N THR A 63 2.61 -3.33 -7.80
CA THR A 63 2.83 -4.69 -8.33
C THR A 63 2.55 -4.76 -9.84
N GLY A 64 3.28 -5.63 -10.52
CA GLY A 64 3.23 -5.82 -11.97
C GLY A 64 4.41 -6.64 -12.48
N PRO A 65 4.57 -6.79 -13.81
CA PRO A 65 5.72 -7.46 -14.42
C PRO A 65 7.06 -6.87 -13.96
N THR A 66 7.07 -5.56 -13.69
CA THR A 66 8.18 -4.85 -13.07
C THR A 66 7.65 -4.10 -11.85
N PRO A 67 8.03 -4.49 -10.62
CA PRO A 67 7.69 -3.74 -9.42
C PRO A 67 8.29 -2.33 -9.47
N CYS A 68 7.51 -1.33 -9.06
CA CYS A 68 7.95 0.06 -9.02
C CYS A 68 7.66 0.63 -7.64
N ALA A 69 8.71 1.05 -6.93
CA ALA A 69 8.60 1.75 -5.66
C ALA A 69 8.49 3.25 -5.88
N LEU A 70 7.55 3.88 -5.20
CA LEU A 70 7.37 5.32 -5.18
C LEU A 70 7.05 5.79 -3.75
N PRO A 71 7.27 7.07 -3.42
CA PRO A 71 6.74 7.65 -2.20
C PRO A 71 5.24 7.38 -2.11
N MET A 72 4.76 6.93 -0.94
CA MET A 72 3.34 6.69 -0.71
C MET A 72 2.56 8.00 -0.92
N PRO A 73 1.62 8.04 -1.89
CA PRO A 73 0.70 9.17 -2.00
C PRO A 73 -0.25 9.18 -0.79
N ARG A 74 -0.39 10.34 -0.14
CA ARG A 74 -1.19 10.57 1.07
C ARG A 74 -2.31 11.55 0.82
#